data_AF-A0A4U1MEA7-F1
#
_entry.id   AF-A0A4U1MEA7-F1
#
_cell.length_a   1.000
_cell.length_b   1.000
_cell.length_c   1.000
_cell.angle_alpha   90.00
_cell.angle_beta   90.00
_cell.angle_gamma   90.00
#
_symmetry.space_group_name_H-M   'P 1'
#
loop_
_entity.id
_entity.type
_entity.pdbx_description
1 polymer ?
#
loop_
_entity_poly.entity_id
_entity_poly.type
_entity_poly.pdbx_seq_one_letter_code
_entity_poly.pdbx_strand_id
1 'polypeptide(L)'
;MTFECPLCNSFAAIQLVCHICESIPLVDQGREADFYDDYSPYEPIESVKQNDGYQDNAHECPHVLACPTCGMSDVYLIEEWMT
;
A
#
# COMPACT_ATOMS: atom_id res chain seq x y z
N MET A 1 -6.13 -11.36 -18.03
CA MET A 1 -6.24 -11.54 -16.57
C MET A 1 -5.16 -10.65 -16.01
N THR A 2 -5.58 -9.54 -15.42
CA THR A 2 -4.70 -8.53 -14.81
C THR A 2 -4.92 -8.54 -13.30
N PHE A 3 -3.94 -8.06 -12.53
CA PHE A 3 -4.06 -7.90 -11.09
C PHE A 3 -4.13 -6.42 -10.77
N GLU A 4 -5.13 -6.02 -9.98
CA GLU A 4 -5.35 -4.62 -9.61
C GLU A 4 -5.50 -4.48 -8.10
N CYS A 5 -4.74 -3.54 -7.51
CA CYS A 5 -4.88 -3.21 -6.10
C CYS A 5 -6.23 -2.51 -5.86
N PRO A 6 -7.05 -2.99 -4.90
CA PRO A 6 -8.35 -2.41 -4.62
C PRO A 6 -8.26 -1.03 -3.94
N LEU A 7 -7.12 -0.67 -3.33
CA LEU A 7 -6.95 0.64 -2.69
C LEU A 7 -6.48 1.73 -3.65
N CYS A 8 -5.58 1.41 -4.59
CA CYS A 8 -4.99 2.38 -5.54
C CYS A 8 -6.02 3.17 -6.36
N ASN A 9 -7.20 2.57 -6.63
CA ASN A 9 -8.30 3.22 -7.36
C ASN A 9 -9.54 3.44 -6.49
N SER A 10 -9.39 3.38 -5.15
CA SER A 10 -10.51 3.52 -4.20
C SER A 10 -11.67 2.55 -4.46
N PHE A 11 -11.39 1.37 -5.01
CA PHE A 11 -12.38 0.32 -5.23
C PHE A 11 -12.82 -0.34 -3.91
N ALA A 12 -11.96 -0.30 -2.88
CA ALA A 12 -12.26 -0.72 -1.52
C ALA A 12 -11.74 0.28 -0.49
N ALA A 13 -12.28 0.19 0.73
CA ALA A 13 -11.79 0.90 1.89
C ALA A 13 -11.16 -0.10 2.89
N ILE A 14 -10.07 0.32 3.52
CA ILE A 14 -9.42 -0.47 4.58
C ILE A 14 -10.10 -0.21 5.93
N GLN A 15 -10.28 -1.26 6.73
CA GLN A 15 -10.90 -1.19 8.06
C GLN A 15 -9.90 -1.52 9.19
N LEU A 16 -8.64 -1.14 9.00
CA LEU A 16 -7.62 -1.31 10.03
C LEU A 16 -7.67 -0.16 11.03
N VAL A 17 -7.37 -0.47 12.29
CA VAL A 17 -7.36 0.50 13.39
C VAL A 17 -5.95 0.63 13.98
N CYS A 18 -5.64 1.82 14.47
CA CYS A 18 -4.38 2.12 15.12
C CYS A 18 -4.25 1.33 16.44
N HIS A 19 -3.15 0.58 16.59
CA HIS A 19 -2.86 -0.15 17.83
C HIS A 19 -2.36 0.74 18.99
N ILE A 20 -2.04 2.01 18.73
CA ILE A 20 -1.59 2.98 19.75
C ILE A 20 -2.76 3.81 20.28
N CYS A 21 -3.56 4.39 19.37
CA CYS A 21 -4.69 5.22 19.75
C CYS A 21 -5.94 4.41 20.10
N GLU A 22 -5.99 3.15 19.64
CA GLU A 22 -7.14 2.24 19.72
C GLU A 22 -8.39 2.82 19.04
N SER A 23 -9.14 1.99 18.30
CA SER A 23 -10.41 2.40 17.67
C SER A 23 -10.37 3.54 16.63
N ILE A 24 -9.22 4.20 16.42
CA ILE A 24 -9.02 5.18 15.35
C ILE A 24 -8.68 4.45 14.05
N PRO A 25 -9.47 4.62 12.98
CA PRO A 25 -9.15 4.04 11.67
C PRO A 25 -7.83 4.56 11.12
N LEU A 26 -7.04 3.68 10.54
CA LEU A 26 -5.89 4.06 9.74
C LEU A 26 -6.34 4.62 8.39
N VAL A 27 -5.62 5.61 7.90
CA VAL A 27 -5.86 6.27 6.61
C VAL A 27 -4.81 5.80 5.63
N ASP A 28 -5.25 5.36 4.46
CA ASP A 28 -4.36 5.06 3.35
C ASP A 28 -3.72 6.35 2.81
N GLN A 29 -2.39 6.39 2.81
CA GLN A 29 -1.60 7.51 2.32
C GLN A 29 -1.07 7.26 0.89
N GLY A 30 -1.34 6.07 0.33
CA GLY A 30 -0.87 5.67 -1.00
C GLY A 30 0.18 4.55 -0.94
N ARG A 31 0.75 4.24 -2.10
CA ARG A 31 1.73 3.15 -2.20
C ARG A 31 3.02 3.57 -1.54
N GLU A 32 3.69 2.63 -0.90
CA GLU A 32 5.00 2.88 -0.28
C GLU A 32 6.02 3.42 -1.29
N ALA A 33 6.05 2.86 -2.51
CA ALA A 33 6.93 3.32 -3.58
C ALA A 33 6.73 4.80 -3.96
N ASP A 34 5.52 5.36 -3.74
CA ASP A 34 5.26 6.79 -4.00
C ASP A 34 5.99 7.72 -2.99
N PHE A 35 6.47 7.18 -1.86
CA PHE A 35 7.21 7.92 -0.82
C PHE A 35 8.73 7.83 -0.96
N TYR A 36 9.25 6.81 -1.63
CA TYR A 36 10.68 6.51 -1.65
C TYR A 36 11.44 6.93 -2.91
N ASP A 37 10.79 7.38 -3.99
CA ASP A 37 11.55 7.61 -5.23
C ASP A 37 11.30 8.91 -6.00
N ASP A 38 12.37 9.32 -6.69
CA ASP A 38 12.39 10.14 -7.89
C ASP A 38 11.53 9.44 -8.95
N TYR A 39 10.21 9.60 -8.81
CA TYR A 39 9.19 8.86 -9.54
C TYR A 39 9.47 8.83 -11.05
N SER A 40 9.70 7.62 -11.57
CA SER A 40 9.70 7.35 -13.01
C SER A 40 8.37 6.68 -13.36
N PRO A 41 7.35 7.43 -13.83
CA PRO A 41 5.95 6.97 -13.97
C PRO A 41 5.73 5.73 -14.84
N TYR A 42 6.78 5.31 -15.54
CA TYR A 42 6.76 4.30 -16.59
C TYR A 42 7.49 3.02 -16.20
N GLU A 43 8.07 2.95 -15.00
CA GLU A 43 8.63 1.68 -14.52
C GLU A 43 7.50 0.74 -14.10
N PRO A 44 7.55 -0.54 -14.55
CA PRO A 44 6.58 -1.54 -14.12
C PRO A 44 6.58 -1.68 -12.60
N ILE A 45 5.38 -1.71 -12.00
CA ILE A 45 5.20 -1.87 -10.55
C ILE A 45 5.91 -3.13 -10.03
N GLU A 46 5.87 -4.21 -10.81
CA GLU A 46 6.53 -5.48 -10.46
C GLU A 46 8.06 -5.38 -10.35
N SER A 47 8.70 -4.55 -11.19
CA SER A 47 10.15 -4.32 -11.09
C SER A 47 10.51 -3.51 -9.85
N VAL A 48 9.66 -2.56 -9.45
CA VAL A 48 9.86 -1.76 -8.23
C VAL A 48 9.72 -2.64 -6.99
N LYS A 49 8.67 -3.48 -6.91
CA LYS A 49 8.47 -4.46 -5.83
C LYS A 49 9.69 -5.36 -5.63
N GLN A 50 10.26 -5.90 -6.71
CA GLN A 50 11.45 -6.76 -6.60
C GLN A 50 12.69 -6.02 -6.08
N ASN A 51 12.82 -4.74 -6.40
CA ASN A 51 13.96 -3.92 -5.98
C ASN A 51 13.83 -3.49 -4.51
N ASP A 52 12.60 -3.26 -4.04
CA ASP A 52 12.27 -2.89 -2.65
C ASP A 52 12.21 -4.10 -1.70
N GLY A 53 12.52 -5.31 -2.17
CA GLY A 53 12.59 -6.52 -1.34
C GLY A 53 11.30 -7.34 -1.25
N TYR A 54 10.27 -6.99 -2.03
CA TYR A 54 8.98 -7.69 -2.09
C TYR A 54 8.95 -8.85 -3.11
N GLN A 55 10.06 -9.56 -3.26
CA GLN A 55 10.30 -10.52 -4.35
C GLN A 55 9.29 -11.68 -4.42
N ASP A 56 8.74 -12.11 -3.28
CA ASP A 56 7.73 -13.19 -3.20
C ASP A 56 6.28 -12.67 -3.28
N ASN A 57 6.08 -11.35 -3.30
CA ASN A 57 4.78 -10.69 -3.13
C ASN A 57 4.28 -10.06 -4.43
N ALA A 58 4.42 -10.79 -5.54
CA ALA A 58 4.07 -10.32 -6.89
C ALA A 58 2.60 -9.86 -7.02
N HIS A 59 1.70 -10.37 -6.16
CA HIS A 59 0.27 -10.01 -6.16
C HIS A 59 -0.15 -9.25 -4.90
N GLU A 60 0.79 -8.59 -4.23
CA GLU A 60 0.48 -7.70 -3.13
C GLU A 60 1.03 -6.31 -3.42
N CYS A 61 0.27 -5.29 -3.04
CA CYS A 61 0.59 -3.89 -3.23
C CYS A 61 0.95 -3.25 -1.87
N PRO A 62 2.21 -2.85 -1.64
CA PRO A 62 2.60 -2.19 -0.39
C PRO A 62 1.98 -0.80 -0.26
N HIS A 63 1.19 -0.57 0.79
CA HIS A 63 0.53 0.69 1.10
C HIS A 63 0.95 1.23 2.45
N VAL A 64 1.19 2.54 2.53
CA VAL A 64 1.48 3.22 3.80
C VAL A 64 0.17 3.60 4.45
N LEU A 65 -0.14 3.00 5.59
CA LEU A 65 -1.31 3.36 6.38
C LEU A 65 -0.87 4.15 7.60
N ALA A 66 -1.48 5.32 7.82
CA ALA A 66 -1.12 6.22 8.91
C ALA A 66 -2.31 6.54 9.83
N CYS A 67 -2.04 6.62 11.12
CA CYS A 67 -2.98 7.13 12.10
C CYS A 67 -2.98 8.67 12.08
N PRO A 68 -4.13 9.32 11.82
CA PRO A 68 -4.21 10.78 11.78
C PRO A 68 -4.04 11.43 13.16
N THR A 69 -4.09 10.66 14.25
CA THR A 69 -4.04 11.17 15.62
C THR A 69 -2.64 11.12 16.25
N CYS A 70 -1.96 9.97 16.18
CA CYS A 70 -0.62 9.83 16.76
C CYS A 70 0.52 9.95 15.73
N GLY A 71 0.21 9.92 14.43
CA GLY A 71 1.20 9.97 13.37
C GLY A 71 1.97 8.67 13.15
N MET A 72 1.59 7.56 13.81
CA MET A 72 2.13 6.24 13.51
C MET A 72 1.78 5.86 12.07
N SER A 73 2.75 5.38 11.32
CA SER A 73 2.59 4.85 9.96
C SER A 73 3.35 3.55 9.82
N ASP A 74 2.76 2.59 9.13
CA ASP A 74 3.40 1.31 8.81
C ASP A 74 2.99 0.86 7.40
N VAL A 75 3.76 -0.08 6.84
CA VAL A 75 3.52 -0.62 5.49
C VAL A 75 2.67 -1.88 5.59
N TYR A 76 1.58 -1.90 4.83
CA TYR A 76 0.66 -3.03 4.75
C TYR A 76 0.65 -3.58 3.32
N LEU A 77 0.85 -4.89 3.21
CA LEU A 77 0.75 -5.61 1.94
C LEU A 77 -0.73 -5.90 1.66
N ILE A 78 -1.23 -5.33 0.57
CA ILE A 78 -2.63 -5.46 0.16
C ILE A 78 -2.74 -6.43 -1.01
N GLU A 79 -3.49 -7.51 -0.83
CA GLU A 79 -3.74 -8.48 -1.90
C GLU A 79 -4.43 -7.82 -3.11
N GLU A 80 -3.85 -8.02 -4.29
CA GLU A 80 -4.38 -7.56 -5.57
C GLU A 80 -5.47 -8.52 -6.07
N TRP A 81 -6.50 -7.95 -6.70
CA TRP A 81 -7.61 -8.73 -7.22
C TRP A 81 -7.41 -9.07 -8.68
N MET A 82 -7.84 -10.27 -9.05
CA MET A 82 -7.89 -10.68 -10.45
C MET A 82 -9.05 -9.99 -11.17
N THR A 83 -8.75 -9.22 -12.22
CA THR A 83 -9.71 -8.54 -13.09
C THR A 83 -9.64 -9.01 -14.56
#